data_AF-A0A5M3ML10-F1
#
_entry.id   AF-A0A5M3ML10-F1
#
_cell.length_a   1.000
_cell.length_b   1.000
_cell.length_c   1.000
_cell.angle_alpha   90.00
_cell.angle_beta   90.00
_cell.angle_gamma   90.00
#
_symmetry.space_group_name_H-M   'P 1'
#
loop_
_entity.id
_entity.type
_entity.pdbx_description
1 polymer ?
#
loop_
_entity_poly.entity_id
_entity_poly.type
_entity_poly.pdbx_seq_one_letter_code
_entity_poly.pdbx_strand_id
1 'polypeptide(L)'
;MTQPLVEFTVHNFSNASEASLSLPSSSALRDEARKLVECVQDTDGWRSVFIASQDESPRFALRNAYQYVYDPPAIKYDSQRLGIENLKSWGEPPDADELVPMEDLEPFHSTDLRDPEPPEASQPQIHARPTLELEDTSVLEERPLKRPRLDIEPLYDLIPQPHYHSIPSGKYDPFNPERCPPFPKRPAVPVPPQTQEAVVAVLEQPYARVAWVIPVRGDVPYEGATEARLLLAPGAPASHPSLPTDHGAEDEYDSVLPSAPDTDLGRDARITWTRAAVLDFWTFLLRMQQAKYTGPTAVSFHPASPDPMRSLSLPPSASAFRSQSRWDDTSATISQVPSTEESESRAHDLTEAWRKTRLQSADYVKVFHDAAYTRYLRNILDAYWFGAGHEGEPKPDDAMDVDRPGPKIKPLRGARLALLDDRGRGLLVW
;
A
#
# COMPACT_ATOMS: atom_id res chain seq x y z
N MET A 1 11.94 -23.22 41.72
CA MET A 1 11.87 -22.05 40.82
C MET A 1 10.48 -21.47 40.94
N THR A 2 10.34 -20.35 41.65
CA THR A 2 9.08 -19.64 41.85
C THR A 2 8.78 -18.83 40.59
N GLN A 3 7.66 -19.10 39.92
CA GLN A 3 7.22 -18.31 38.78
C GLN A 3 6.92 -16.87 39.23
N PRO A 4 7.27 -15.84 38.44
CA PRO A 4 6.95 -14.46 38.77
C PRO A 4 5.43 -14.27 38.80
N LEU A 5 4.95 -13.60 39.85
CA LEU A 5 3.55 -13.22 39.98
C LEU A 5 3.25 -12.17 38.91
N VAL A 6 2.50 -12.54 37.87
CA VAL A 6 2.05 -11.58 36.85
C VAL A 6 0.73 -10.99 37.31
N GLU A 7 0.74 -9.70 37.64
CA GLU A 7 -0.45 -8.95 38.03
C GLU A 7 -1.14 -8.40 36.77
N PHE A 8 -2.40 -8.77 36.54
CA PHE A 8 -3.20 -8.29 35.42
C PHE A 8 -4.43 -7.53 35.93
N THR A 9 -4.73 -6.40 35.29
CA THR A 9 -5.91 -5.59 35.58
C THR A 9 -6.97 -5.82 34.52
N VAL A 10 -8.16 -6.28 34.92
CA VAL A 10 -9.31 -6.46 34.03
C VAL A 10 -10.29 -5.31 34.26
N HIS A 11 -10.47 -4.45 33.26
CA HIS A 11 -11.45 -3.37 33.32
C HIS A 11 -12.81 -3.89 32.86
N ASN A 12 -13.81 -3.85 33.74
CA ASN A 12 -15.20 -4.16 33.41
C ASN A 12 -15.98 -2.85 33.30
N PHE A 13 -16.50 -2.56 32.10
CA PHE A 13 -17.34 -1.40 31.86
C PHE A 13 -18.81 -1.85 31.91
N SER A 14 -19.48 -1.60 33.04
CA SER A 14 -20.93 -1.81 33.15
C SER A 14 -21.67 -0.50 32.88
N ASN A 15 -22.51 -0.47 31.84
CA ASN A 15 -23.41 0.65 31.62
C ASN A 15 -24.49 0.65 32.71
N ALA A 16 -24.48 1.66 33.58
CA ALA A 16 -25.46 1.80 34.66
C ALA A 16 -26.90 2.02 34.18
N SER A 17 -27.12 2.18 32.87
CA SER A 17 -28.40 2.50 32.25
C SER A 17 -29.21 1.28 31.80
N GLU A 18 -28.64 0.08 31.76
CA GLU A 18 -29.32 -1.13 31.26
C GLU A 18 -29.62 -2.11 32.40
N ALA A 19 -30.58 -1.73 33.25
CA ALA A 19 -31.02 -2.56 34.37
C ALA A 19 -31.99 -3.70 33.99
N SER A 20 -32.21 -3.98 32.70
CA SER A 20 -33.26 -4.90 32.23
C SER A 20 -32.78 -6.12 31.43
N LEU A 21 -31.50 -6.23 31.12
CA LEU A 21 -30.92 -7.46 30.60
C LEU A 21 -30.20 -8.17 31.75
N SER A 22 -30.51 -9.44 31.97
CA SER A 22 -29.88 -10.26 33.00
C SER A 22 -28.41 -10.47 32.66
N LEU A 23 -27.59 -9.47 32.99
CA LEU A 23 -26.15 -9.53 32.83
C LEU A 23 -25.63 -10.78 33.56
N PRO A 24 -24.68 -11.52 32.95
CA PRO A 24 -24.02 -12.61 33.65
C PRO A 24 -23.48 -12.09 34.98
N SER A 25 -23.66 -12.88 36.04
CA SER A 25 -23.21 -12.47 37.37
C SER A 25 -21.72 -12.11 37.33
N SER A 26 -21.30 -11.13 38.14
CA SER A 26 -19.88 -10.74 38.21
C SER A 26 -18.95 -11.93 38.49
N SER A 27 -19.45 -13.02 39.08
CA SER A 27 -18.68 -14.26 39.26
C SER A 27 -18.49 -15.01 37.95
N ALA A 28 -19.54 -15.15 37.12
CA ALA A 28 -19.47 -15.84 35.84
C ALA A 28 -18.49 -15.17 34.88
N LEU A 29 -18.50 -13.84 34.82
CA LEU A 29 -17.52 -13.07 34.02
C LEU A 29 -16.08 -13.25 34.52
N ARG A 30 -15.87 -13.30 35.84
CA ARG A 30 -14.54 -13.53 36.43
C ARG A 30 -14.04 -14.95 36.16
N ASP A 31 -14.93 -15.95 36.20
CA ASP A 31 -14.59 -17.33 35.90
C ASP A 31 -14.29 -17.52 34.41
N GLU A 32 -15.00 -16.83 33.53
CA GLU A 32 -14.71 -16.82 32.09
C GLU A 32 -13.39 -16.11 31.79
N ALA A 33 -13.14 -14.94 32.39
CA ALA A 33 -11.86 -14.26 32.28
C ALA A 33 -10.69 -15.11 32.80
N ARG A 34 -10.87 -15.83 33.92
CA ARG A 34 -9.86 -16.76 34.44
C ARG A 34 -9.57 -17.89 33.44
N LYS A 35 -10.60 -18.48 32.84
CA LYS A 35 -10.44 -19.49 31.79
C LYS A 35 -9.68 -18.94 30.58
N LEU A 36 -9.96 -17.71 30.16
CA LEU A 36 -9.23 -17.06 29.06
C LEU A 36 -7.74 -16.90 29.41
N VAL A 37 -7.44 -16.43 30.62
CA VAL A 37 -6.05 -16.26 31.09
C VAL A 37 -5.33 -17.60 31.21
N GLU A 38 -5.96 -18.62 31.80
CA GLU A 38 -5.42 -19.99 31.89
C GLU A 38 -5.15 -20.58 30.49
N CYS A 39 -6.06 -20.37 29.54
CA CYS A 39 -5.88 -20.82 28.15
C CYS A 39 -4.72 -20.15 27.41
N VAL A 40 -4.26 -18.99 27.88
CA VAL A 40 -3.13 -18.22 27.34
C VAL A 40 -1.83 -18.58 28.06
N GLN A 41 -1.89 -18.86 29.36
CA GLN A 41 -0.71 -19.20 30.18
C GLN A 41 -0.12 -20.58 29.87
N ASP A 42 -0.93 -21.53 29.38
CA ASP A 42 -0.48 -22.90 29.10
C ASP A 42 0.26 -23.07 27.76
N THR A 43 0.41 -22.00 26.96
CA THR A 43 1.04 -22.09 25.63
C THR A 43 1.91 -20.88 25.32
N ASP A 44 3.14 -21.11 24.87
CA ASP A 44 3.96 -20.07 24.26
C ASP A 44 3.41 -19.72 22.86
N GLY A 45 2.85 -18.51 22.71
CA GLY A 45 2.45 -17.95 21.42
C GLY A 45 1.12 -17.19 21.42
N TRP A 46 0.82 -16.51 20.30
CA TRP A 46 -0.47 -15.84 20.10
C TRP A 46 -1.57 -16.88 19.84
N ARG A 47 -2.68 -16.79 20.57
CA ARG A 47 -3.86 -17.65 20.37
C ARG A 47 -5.08 -16.79 20.08
N SER A 48 -5.81 -17.13 19.03
CA SER A 48 -7.17 -16.61 18.83
C SER A 48 -8.09 -17.32 19.81
N VAL A 49 -8.57 -16.59 20.81
CA VAL A 49 -9.53 -17.13 21.77
C VAL A 49 -10.92 -16.84 21.26
N PHE A 50 -11.63 -17.89 20.85
CA PHE A 50 -13.04 -17.78 20.49
C PHE A 50 -13.83 -17.62 21.77
N ILE A 51 -14.19 -16.39 22.10
CA ILE A 51 -15.25 -16.14 23.07
C ILE A 51 -16.51 -16.71 22.44
N ALA A 52 -17.09 -17.72 23.07
CA ALA A 52 -18.40 -18.20 22.68
C ALA A 52 -19.39 -17.09 23.01
N SER A 53 -19.49 -16.07 22.14
CA SER A 53 -20.57 -15.10 22.24
C SER A 53 -21.84 -15.94 22.12
N GLN A 54 -22.64 -15.95 23.19
CA GLN A 54 -24.01 -16.42 23.11
C GLN A 54 -24.61 -15.89 21.82
N ASP A 55 -25.30 -16.76 21.08
CA ASP A 55 -25.96 -16.69 19.76
C ASP A 55 -26.50 -15.35 19.19
N GLU A 56 -26.24 -14.21 19.82
CA GLU A 56 -26.39 -12.87 19.25
C GLU A 56 -25.31 -12.63 18.20
N SER A 57 -25.50 -13.31 17.07
CA SER A 57 -25.02 -12.80 15.78
C SER A 57 -25.36 -11.30 15.73
N PRO A 58 -24.40 -10.40 15.48
CA PRO A 58 -24.69 -8.98 15.38
C PRO A 58 -25.83 -8.80 14.38
N ARG A 59 -26.98 -8.29 14.85
CA ARG A 59 -28.14 -8.08 13.97
C ARG A 59 -27.79 -6.95 13.02
N PHE A 60 -27.55 -7.31 11.77
CA PHE A 60 -27.27 -6.40 10.67
C PHE A 60 -28.52 -5.56 10.37
N ALA A 61 -28.61 -4.36 10.95
CA ALA A 61 -29.75 -3.49 10.72
C ALA A 61 -29.67 -2.75 9.37
N LEU A 62 -28.47 -2.45 8.84
CA LEU A 62 -28.30 -1.63 7.64
C LEU A 62 -27.07 -2.07 6.82
N ARG A 63 -27.24 -2.18 5.50
CA ARG A 63 -26.29 -2.85 4.57
C ARG A 63 -24.88 -2.24 4.53
N ASN A 64 -24.66 -1.01 4.98
CA ASN A 64 -23.38 -0.29 4.82
C ASN A 64 -22.98 0.58 6.05
N ALA A 65 -23.37 0.22 7.27
CA ALA A 65 -22.98 0.97 8.47
C ALA A 65 -22.51 0.04 9.59
N TYR A 66 -21.45 0.44 10.28
CA TYR A 66 -20.99 -0.20 11.52
C TYR A 66 -21.67 0.51 12.69
N GLN A 67 -22.44 -0.23 13.49
CA GLN A 67 -22.91 0.24 14.79
C GLN A 67 -22.29 -0.68 15.85
N TYR A 68 -21.62 -0.08 16.83
CA TYR A 68 -21.14 -0.83 17.99
C TYR A 68 -22.36 -1.41 18.74
N VAL A 69 -22.25 -2.66 19.18
CA VAL A 69 -23.33 -3.34 19.94
C VAL A 69 -23.69 -2.58 21.21
N TYR A 70 -22.72 -1.84 21.76
CA TYR A 70 -22.89 -0.98 22.91
C TYR A 70 -22.53 0.44 22.53
N ASP A 71 -23.24 1.42 23.11
CA ASP A 71 -22.82 2.81 23.02
C ASP A 71 -21.38 2.96 23.56
N PRO A 72 -20.53 3.78 22.92
CA PRO A 72 -19.19 4.02 23.41
C PRO A 72 -19.27 4.50 24.87
N PRO A 73 -18.34 4.07 25.75
CA PRO A 73 -18.37 4.47 27.14
C PRO A 73 -18.38 5.99 27.23
N ALA A 74 -19.41 6.53 27.88
CA ALA A 74 -19.50 7.97 28.11
C ALA A 74 -18.27 8.39 28.93
N ILE A 75 -17.34 9.10 28.29
CA ILE A 75 -16.17 9.66 28.96
C ILE A 75 -16.71 10.73 29.89
N LYS A 76 -16.86 10.38 31.17
CA LYS A 76 -17.08 11.35 32.23
C LYS A 76 -15.75 12.06 32.43
N TYR A 77 -15.61 13.24 31.84
CA TYR A 77 -14.52 14.12 32.22
C TYR A 77 -14.75 14.52 33.67
N ASP A 78 -13.83 14.13 34.56
CA ASP A 78 -13.67 14.87 35.81
C ASP A 78 -13.33 16.30 35.39
N SER A 79 -14.21 17.24 35.73
CA SER A 79 -14.23 18.66 35.38
C SER A 79 -13.02 19.47 35.88
N GLN A 80 -11.87 18.83 36.11
CA GLN A 80 -10.66 19.47 36.63
C GLN A 80 -9.53 19.65 35.61
N ARG A 81 -9.72 19.27 34.34
CA ARG A 81 -8.81 19.74 33.28
C ARG A 81 -9.15 21.20 32.94
N LEU A 82 -8.54 22.10 33.71
CA LEU A 82 -8.46 23.55 33.46
C LEU A 82 -8.22 23.80 31.96
N GLY A 83 -9.26 24.26 31.27
CA GLY A 83 -9.19 24.66 29.85
C GLY A 83 -10.10 23.91 28.88
N ILE A 84 -10.66 22.76 29.23
CA ILE A 84 -11.61 22.04 28.35
C ILE A 84 -13.06 22.52 28.54
N GLU A 85 -13.37 23.13 29.69
CA GLU A 85 -14.73 23.60 30.02
C GLU A 85 -15.24 24.75 29.14
N ASN A 86 -14.35 25.38 28.36
CA ASN A 86 -14.70 26.47 27.44
C ASN A 86 -14.61 26.06 25.97
N LEU A 87 -14.47 24.76 25.65
CA LEU A 87 -14.55 24.33 24.25
C LEU A 87 -16.01 24.39 23.79
N LYS A 88 -16.27 25.31 22.87
CA LYS A 88 -17.57 25.47 22.22
C LYS A 88 -17.99 24.20 21.50
N SER A 89 -19.30 23.97 21.47
CA SER A 89 -19.86 22.86 20.71
C SER A 89 -19.75 23.13 19.21
N TRP A 90 -19.62 22.05 18.42
CA TRP A 90 -19.48 22.19 16.97
C TRP A 90 -20.71 22.88 16.36
N GLY A 91 -20.50 24.04 15.71
CA GLY A 91 -21.58 24.83 15.12
C GLY A 91 -22.05 26.00 15.98
N GLU A 92 -21.52 26.19 17.19
CA GLU A 92 -21.70 27.44 17.92
C GLU A 92 -20.95 28.59 17.22
N PRO A 93 -21.54 29.79 17.16
CA PRO A 93 -20.90 30.94 16.54
C PRO A 93 -19.63 31.34 17.32
N PRO A 94 -18.58 31.83 16.64
CA PRO A 94 -17.35 32.26 17.29
C PRO A 94 -17.58 33.49 18.19
N ASP A 95 -16.78 33.61 19.25
CA ASP A 95 -16.85 34.73 20.18
C ASP A 95 -16.12 35.93 19.56
N ALA A 96 -16.39 37.12 20.08
CA ALA A 96 -15.81 38.36 19.54
C ALA A 96 -14.27 38.40 19.60
N ASP A 97 -13.66 37.63 20.49
CA ASP A 97 -12.22 37.43 20.63
C ASP A 97 -11.64 36.34 19.72
N GLU A 98 -12.48 35.43 19.20
CA GLU A 98 -12.10 34.44 18.18
C GLU A 98 -12.16 35.03 16.75
N LEU A 99 -12.89 36.12 16.58
CA LEU A 99 -13.01 36.86 15.32
C LEU A 99 -11.80 37.78 15.14
N VAL A 100 -10.78 37.31 14.44
CA VAL A 100 -9.64 38.15 14.03
C VAL A 100 -10.05 38.98 12.81
N PRO A 101 -10.04 40.33 12.87
CA PRO A 101 -10.31 41.18 11.73
C PRO A 101 -9.34 40.88 10.59
N MET A 102 -9.81 40.94 9.34
CA MET A 102 -8.96 40.64 8.16
C MET A 102 -7.77 41.61 8.03
N GLU A 103 -7.85 42.77 8.67
CA GLU A 103 -6.81 43.81 8.76
C GLU A 103 -5.70 43.44 9.74
N ASP A 104 -6.02 42.66 10.78
CA ASP A 104 -5.10 42.23 11.83
C ASP A 104 -4.41 40.90 11.49
N LEU A 105 -4.89 40.21 10.45
CA LEU A 105 -4.19 39.06 9.89
C LEU A 105 -2.90 39.53 9.22
N GLU A 106 -1.76 39.00 9.66
CA GLU A 106 -0.49 39.22 8.97
C GLU A 106 -0.64 38.81 7.49
N PRO A 107 -0.21 39.67 6.54
CA PRO A 107 -0.29 39.33 5.13
C PRO A 107 0.49 38.03 4.91
N PHE A 108 -0.16 37.08 4.24
CA PHE A 108 0.44 35.78 3.95
C PHE A 108 1.78 36.00 3.23
N HIS A 109 2.88 35.71 3.93
CA HIS A 109 4.18 35.61 3.31
C HIS A 109 4.16 34.34 2.45
N SER A 110 3.68 34.49 1.21
CA SER A 110 3.95 33.51 0.18
C SER A 110 5.47 33.42 0.08
N THR A 111 6.05 32.31 0.53
CA THR A 111 7.34 31.88 0.01
C THR A 111 7.14 31.78 -1.49
N ASP A 112 7.53 32.83 -2.19
CA ASP A 112 7.40 32.98 -3.63
C ASP A 112 8.09 31.77 -4.25
N LEU A 113 7.30 30.76 -4.63
CA LEU A 113 7.75 29.59 -5.39
C LEU A 113 7.97 29.98 -6.86
N ARG A 114 8.27 31.25 -7.14
CA ARG A 114 8.83 31.68 -8.40
C ARG A 114 10.22 31.08 -8.47
N ASP A 115 10.23 29.91 -9.10
CA ASP A 115 11.29 29.29 -9.85
C ASP A 115 12.67 29.94 -9.67
N PRO A 116 13.69 29.22 -9.15
CA PRO A 116 15.05 29.63 -9.48
C PRO A 116 15.12 29.69 -11.01
N GLU A 117 15.30 30.90 -11.56
CA GLU A 117 15.61 31.08 -12.97
C GLU A 117 16.62 30.01 -13.34
N PRO A 118 16.28 29.06 -14.25
CA PRO A 118 17.25 28.10 -14.70
C PRO A 118 18.41 28.93 -15.25
N PRO A 119 19.65 28.70 -14.77
CA PRO A 119 20.80 29.50 -15.21
C PRO A 119 20.79 29.50 -16.73
N GLU A 120 20.77 30.70 -17.32
CA GLU A 120 20.67 30.95 -18.75
C GLU A 120 21.41 29.83 -19.51
N ALA A 121 20.66 28.83 -19.94
CA ALA A 121 21.20 27.72 -20.66
C ALA A 121 21.66 28.33 -21.97
N SER A 122 22.97 28.44 -22.11
CA SER A 122 23.63 28.90 -23.32
C SER A 122 22.97 28.18 -24.48
N GLN A 123 22.20 28.92 -25.27
CA GLN A 123 21.57 28.39 -26.47
C GLN A 123 22.67 27.64 -27.23
N PRO A 124 22.57 26.31 -27.42
CA PRO A 124 23.51 25.64 -28.27
C PRO A 124 23.33 26.27 -29.64
N GLN A 125 24.35 27.00 -30.09
CA GLN A 125 24.43 27.45 -31.47
C GLN A 125 24.28 26.20 -32.33
N ILE A 126 23.10 26.05 -32.91
CA ILE A 126 22.82 25.05 -33.93
C ILE A 126 23.66 25.48 -35.13
N HIS A 127 24.93 25.06 -35.13
CA HIS A 127 25.74 25.08 -36.33
C HIS A 127 25.03 24.18 -37.32
N ALA A 128 24.45 24.82 -38.35
CA ALA A 128 23.91 24.16 -39.52
C ALA A 128 24.93 23.15 -40.02
N ARG A 129 24.61 21.87 -39.82
CA ARG A 129 25.44 20.75 -40.28
C ARG A 129 25.43 20.81 -41.81
N PRO A 130 26.59 20.75 -42.49
CA PRO A 130 26.64 20.78 -43.94
C PRO A 130 25.90 19.57 -44.48
N THR A 131 24.93 19.83 -45.36
CA THR A 131 24.25 18.84 -46.19
C THR A 131 25.30 18.14 -47.06
N LEU A 132 25.84 17.03 -46.56
CA LEU A 132 26.53 16.05 -47.38
C LEU A 132 25.43 15.24 -48.07
N GLU A 133 25.20 15.56 -49.34
CA GLU A 133 24.50 14.71 -50.29
C GLU A 133 25.24 13.36 -50.34
N LEU A 134 24.79 12.41 -49.51
CA LEU A 134 25.22 11.02 -49.58
C LEU A 134 24.09 10.22 -50.20
N GLU A 135 24.47 9.52 -51.27
CA GLU A 135 23.63 8.72 -52.15
C GLU A 135 22.75 7.71 -51.39
N ASP A 136 21.44 7.89 -51.55
CA ASP A 136 20.41 6.90 -51.88
C ASP A 136 20.62 5.44 -51.41
N THR A 137 20.80 5.26 -50.10
CA THR A 137 20.44 3.99 -49.45
C THR A 137 19.10 4.20 -48.78
N SER A 138 18.09 3.49 -49.26
CA SER A 138 16.71 3.47 -48.75
C SER A 138 16.64 2.89 -47.33
N VAL A 139 17.21 3.62 -46.37
CA VAL A 139 17.00 3.40 -44.95
C VAL A 139 15.56 3.82 -44.69
N LEU A 140 14.67 2.84 -44.54
CA LEU A 140 13.31 3.07 -44.08
C LEU A 140 13.40 3.87 -42.77
N GLU A 141 13.13 5.18 -42.86
CA GLU A 141 13.09 6.06 -41.71
C GLU A 141 11.97 5.55 -40.80
N GLU A 142 12.36 4.75 -39.80
CA GLU A 142 11.48 4.28 -38.76
C GLU A 142 10.97 5.51 -38.03
N ARG A 143 9.72 5.88 -38.30
CA ARG A 143 9.09 7.04 -37.68
C ARG A 143 9.20 6.86 -36.16
N PRO A 144 9.64 7.89 -35.41
CA PRO A 144 9.78 7.77 -33.97
C PRO A 144 8.43 7.36 -33.35
N LEU A 145 8.41 6.20 -32.69
CA LEU A 145 7.22 5.68 -32.03
C LEU A 145 6.72 6.69 -31.00
N LYS A 146 5.43 7.05 -31.09
CA LYS A 146 4.79 7.97 -30.14
C LYS A 146 4.89 7.36 -28.74
N ARG A 147 5.34 8.16 -27.77
CA ARG A 147 5.40 7.72 -26.37
C ARG A 147 3.98 7.39 -25.86
N PRO A 148 3.75 6.23 -25.24
CA PRO A 148 2.45 5.90 -24.64
C PRO A 148 2.03 6.94 -23.61
N ARG A 149 0.74 7.32 -23.60
CA ARG A 149 0.20 8.25 -22.60
C ARG A 149 -0.02 7.52 -21.29
N LEU A 150 0.51 8.08 -20.20
CA LEU A 150 0.34 7.55 -18.85
C LEU A 150 -1.00 8.03 -18.26
N ASP A 151 -1.67 7.14 -17.54
CA ASP A 151 -2.86 7.47 -16.75
C ASP A 151 -2.42 8.00 -15.36
N ILE A 152 -2.65 9.30 -15.16
CA ILE A 152 -2.30 10.03 -13.93
C ILE A 152 -3.54 10.18 -13.03
N GLU A 153 -4.72 9.73 -13.48
CA GLU A 153 -5.93 9.87 -12.68
C GLU A 153 -5.83 9.09 -11.36
N PRO A 154 -6.51 9.56 -10.30
CA PRO A 154 -6.52 8.83 -9.06
C PRO A 154 -7.20 7.46 -9.21
N LEU A 155 -6.59 6.42 -8.62
CA LEU A 155 -7.10 5.05 -8.73
C LEU A 155 -8.11 4.67 -7.65
N TYR A 156 -8.39 5.55 -6.70
CA TYR A 156 -9.40 5.31 -5.67
C TYR A 156 -10.81 5.17 -6.26
N ASP A 157 -11.06 5.80 -7.42
CA ASP A 157 -12.33 5.67 -8.16
C ASP A 157 -12.34 4.44 -9.08
N LEU A 158 -11.16 3.94 -9.46
CA LEU A 158 -11.05 2.77 -10.33
C LEU A 158 -11.40 1.50 -9.56
N ILE A 159 -10.79 1.29 -8.39
CA ILE A 159 -11.01 0.05 -7.62
C ILE A 159 -12.23 0.25 -6.70
N PRO A 160 -13.25 -0.64 -6.77
CA PRO A 160 -14.44 -0.51 -5.95
C PRO A 160 -14.13 -0.53 -4.44
N GLN A 161 -14.81 0.33 -3.68
CA GLN A 161 -14.76 0.28 -2.22
C GLN A 161 -15.56 -0.91 -1.66
N PRO A 162 -15.14 -1.51 -0.53
CA PRO A 162 -13.99 -1.13 0.30
C PRO A 162 -12.63 -1.54 -0.29
N HIS A 163 -11.60 -0.73 -0.10
CA HIS A 163 -10.24 -1.04 -0.57
C HIS A 163 -9.51 -2.07 0.29
N TYR A 164 -10.10 -2.51 1.41
CA TYR A 164 -9.58 -3.58 2.25
C TYR A 164 -10.62 -4.69 2.40
N HIS A 165 -10.23 -5.91 2.03
CA HIS A 165 -11.03 -7.11 2.21
C HIS A 165 -10.32 -8.06 3.19
N SER A 166 -10.90 -8.18 4.39
CA SER A 166 -10.39 -9.07 5.44
C SER A 166 -10.47 -10.53 5.06
N ILE A 167 -9.78 -11.38 5.83
CA ILE A 167 -9.82 -12.83 5.70
C ILE A 167 -11.27 -13.32 5.84
N PRO A 168 -11.83 -14.07 4.87
CA PRO A 168 -13.17 -14.64 4.99
C PRO A 168 -13.30 -15.56 6.20
N SER A 169 -14.39 -15.47 6.95
CA SER A 169 -14.65 -16.43 8.03
C SER A 169 -14.82 -17.85 7.49
N GLY A 170 -14.29 -18.84 8.20
CA GLY A 170 -14.57 -20.25 7.96
C GLY A 170 -13.35 -21.14 8.13
N LYS A 171 -13.54 -22.44 7.87
CA LYS A 171 -12.45 -23.40 7.87
C LYS A 171 -11.65 -23.28 6.57
N TYR A 172 -10.34 -23.42 6.70
CA TYR A 172 -9.39 -23.47 5.58
C TYR A 172 -8.81 -24.87 5.51
N ASP A 173 -8.60 -25.35 4.30
CA ASP A 173 -7.90 -26.61 4.10
C ASP A 173 -6.44 -26.44 4.55
N PRO A 174 -5.88 -27.42 5.29
CA PRO A 174 -4.50 -27.38 5.71
C PRO A 174 -3.59 -27.28 4.48
N PHE A 175 -2.54 -26.46 4.58
CA PHE A 175 -1.57 -26.29 3.51
C PHE A 175 -0.95 -27.64 3.15
N ASN A 176 -1.08 -28.05 1.88
CA ASN A 176 -0.39 -29.22 1.35
C ASN A 176 0.79 -28.76 0.47
N PRO A 177 2.04 -28.83 0.95
CA PRO A 177 3.21 -28.39 0.20
C PRO A 177 3.42 -29.20 -1.09
N GLU A 178 2.96 -30.44 -1.17
CA GLU A 178 3.12 -31.29 -2.36
C GLU A 178 2.33 -30.78 -3.56
N ARG A 179 1.25 -30.00 -3.32
CA ARG A 179 0.45 -29.38 -4.38
C ARG A 179 1.08 -28.10 -4.93
N CYS A 180 2.15 -27.61 -4.30
CA CYS A 180 2.80 -26.37 -4.67
C CYS A 180 4.19 -26.67 -5.25
N PRO A 181 4.34 -26.75 -6.59
CA PRO A 181 5.67 -26.83 -7.18
C PRO A 181 6.49 -25.59 -6.78
N PRO A 182 7.81 -25.75 -6.56
CA PRO A 182 8.67 -24.60 -6.31
C PRO A 182 8.61 -23.62 -7.49
N PHE A 183 8.55 -22.32 -7.21
CA PHE A 183 8.53 -21.30 -8.26
C PHE A 183 9.88 -21.33 -9.02
N PRO A 184 9.90 -21.70 -10.32
CA PRO A 184 11.12 -22.16 -10.97
C PRO A 184 11.96 -21.05 -11.61
N LYS A 185 11.44 -19.82 -11.71
CA LYS A 185 11.97 -18.85 -12.66
C LYS A 185 13.21 -18.11 -12.19
N ARG A 186 13.23 -17.68 -10.92
CA ARG A 186 14.32 -16.86 -10.36
C ARG A 186 14.47 -17.13 -8.85
N PRO A 187 15.70 -17.05 -8.32
CA PRO A 187 15.92 -17.10 -6.88
C PRO A 187 15.36 -15.83 -6.22
N ALA A 188 14.77 -15.99 -5.04
CA ALA A 188 14.41 -14.85 -4.20
C ALA A 188 15.69 -14.15 -3.71
N VAL A 189 15.66 -12.82 -3.70
CA VAL A 189 16.77 -11.98 -3.20
C VAL A 189 16.32 -11.34 -1.88
N PRO A 190 16.95 -11.64 -0.74
CA PRO A 190 16.64 -10.99 0.54
C PRO A 190 16.77 -9.47 0.45
N VAL A 191 15.86 -8.74 1.10
CA VAL A 191 15.92 -7.28 1.19
C VAL A 191 16.74 -6.91 2.43
N PRO A 192 17.81 -6.09 2.30
CA PRO A 192 18.61 -5.67 3.45
C PRO A 192 17.76 -4.98 4.54
N PRO A 193 17.99 -5.31 5.83
CA PRO A 193 19.12 -6.07 6.36
C PRO A 193 18.92 -7.59 6.44
N GLN A 194 17.83 -8.13 5.88
CA GLN A 194 17.50 -9.55 6.03
C GLN A 194 18.53 -10.43 5.32
N THR A 195 18.94 -11.51 5.98
CA THR A 195 19.74 -12.58 5.37
C THR A 195 18.82 -13.68 4.84
N GLN A 196 19.36 -14.57 4.01
CA GLN A 196 18.60 -15.70 3.47
C GLN A 196 18.07 -16.61 4.59
N GLU A 197 18.87 -16.83 5.64
CA GLU A 197 18.52 -17.66 6.79
C GLU A 197 17.39 -17.02 7.60
N ALA A 198 17.45 -15.71 7.84
CA ALA A 198 16.39 -14.98 8.55
C ALA A 198 15.06 -15.04 7.79
N VAL A 199 15.10 -14.89 6.46
CA VAL A 199 13.93 -15.03 5.60
C VAL A 199 13.34 -16.44 5.69
N VAL A 200 14.18 -17.48 5.60
CA VAL A 200 13.71 -18.87 5.73
C VAL A 200 13.09 -19.11 7.11
N ALA A 201 13.71 -18.63 8.18
CA ALA A 201 13.19 -18.75 9.53
C ALA A 201 11.81 -18.09 9.70
N VAL A 202 11.57 -16.93 9.09
CA VAL A 202 10.24 -16.28 9.07
C VAL A 202 9.26 -17.10 8.23
N LEU A 203 9.68 -17.64 7.08
CA LEU A 203 8.81 -18.41 6.20
C LEU A 203 8.40 -19.78 6.76
N GLU A 204 9.19 -20.34 7.69
CA GLU A 204 8.90 -21.61 8.37
C GLU A 204 8.03 -21.44 9.63
N GLN A 205 7.79 -20.21 10.09
CA GLN A 205 6.95 -19.96 11.25
C GLN A 205 5.46 -20.23 10.93
N PRO A 206 4.78 -21.13 11.65
CA PRO A 206 3.45 -21.63 11.30
C PRO A 206 2.31 -20.59 11.36
N TYR A 207 2.59 -19.36 11.79
CA TYR A 207 1.60 -18.27 11.88
C TYR A 207 2.16 -16.92 11.48
N ALA A 208 3.38 -16.87 10.91
CA ALA A 208 3.93 -15.61 10.43
C ALA A 208 3.05 -15.08 9.29
N ARG A 209 2.65 -13.81 9.41
CA ARG A 209 1.87 -13.12 8.38
C ARG A 209 2.82 -12.31 7.52
N VAL A 210 2.66 -12.46 6.21
CA VAL A 210 3.46 -11.75 5.21
C VAL A 210 2.55 -11.19 4.14
N ALA A 211 3.05 -10.25 3.33
CA ALA A 211 2.28 -9.64 2.27
C ALA A 211 3.08 -9.49 0.97
N TRP A 212 2.52 -9.96 -0.14
CA TRP A 212 3.04 -9.61 -1.46
C TRP A 212 2.60 -8.18 -1.82
N VAL A 213 3.54 -7.39 -2.34
CA VAL A 213 3.29 -6.06 -2.92
C VAL A 213 3.30 -6.18 -4.43
N ILE A 214 2.17 -5.90 -5.05
CA ILE A 214 1.99 -5.86 -6.50
C ILE A 214 1.85 -4.39 -6.93
N PRO A 215 2.84 -3.82 -7.62
CA PRO A 215 2.75 -2.43 -8.07
C PRO A 215 1.74 -2.30 -9.21
N VAL A 216 0.90 -1.27 -9.11
CA VAL A 216 -0.06 -0.85 -10.15
C VAL A 216 0.48 0.38 -10.89
N ARG A 217 1.06 1.34 -10.15
CA ARG A 217 1.70 2.52 -10.71
C ARG A 217 2.83 2.99 -9.80
N GLY A 218 3.97 3.36 -10.40
CA GLY A 218 5.16 3.84 -9.71
C GLY A 218 6.16 2.75 -9.34
N ASP A 219 7.19 3.15 -8.60
CA ASP A 219 8.27 2.28 -8.12
C ASP A 219 8.06 1.89 -6.65
N VAL A 220 8.20 0.59 -6.36
CA VAL A 220 8.27 0.12 -4.98
C VAL A 220 9.70 0.25 -4.47
N PRO A 221 9.92 0.60 -3.19
CA PRO A 221 11.22 1.01 -2.66
C PRO A 221 12.14 -0.17 -2.30
N TYR A 222 12.01 -1.28 -3.02
CA TYR A 222 12.75 -2.51 -2.78
C TYR A 222 13.64 -2.79 -3.98
N GLU A 223 14.94 -2.90 -3.73
CA GLU A 223 15.92 -3.05 -4.80
C GLU A 223 15.63 -4.29 -5.66
N GLY A 224 15.56 -4.07 -6.97
CA GLY A 224 15.27 -5.11 -7.95
C GLY A 224 13.80 -5.48 -8.08
N ALA A 225 12.89 -4.89 -7.30
CA ALA A 225 11.46 -5.06 -7.55
C ALA A 225 11.05 -4.35 -8.84
N THR A 226 10.06 -4.92 -9.53
CA THR A 226 9.60 -4.42 -10.84
C THR A 226 8.73 -3.18 -10.65
N GLU A 227 9.01 -2.12 -11.41
CA GLU A 227 8.17 -0.91 -11.49
C GLU A 227 6.89 -1.20 -12.30
N ALA A 228 5.81 -0.46 -12.05
CA ALA A 228 4.60 -0.54 -12.84
C ALA A 228 4.18 0.84 -13.40
N ARG A 229 3.53 0.83 -14.56
CA ARG A 229 2.90 2.02 -15.16
C ARG A 229 1.48 1.69 -15.58
N LEU A 230 0.60 2.68 -15.48
CA LEU A 230 -0.77 2.58 -15.97
C LEU A 230 -0.90 3.41 -17.24
N LEU A 231 -1.42 2.81 -18.31
CA LEU A 231 -1.65 3.48 -19.58
C LEU A 231 -3.09 3.97 -19.69
N LEU A 232 -3.24 5.15 -20.29
CA LEU A 232 -4.56 5.70 -20.61
C LEU A 232 -5.16 4.95 -21.79
N ALA A 233 -6.44 4.58 -21.68
CA ALA A 233 -7.15 3.92 -22.77
C ALA A 233 -7.23 4.85 -24.01
N PRO A 234 -6.98 4.34 -25.22
CA PRO A 234 -7.15 5.13 -26.43
C PRO A 234 -8.61 5.57 -26.55
N GLY A 235 -8.83 6.87 -26.77
CA GLY A 235 -10.17 7.46 -26.89
C GLY A 235 -10.83 7.89 -25.58
N ALA A 236 -10.19 7.68 -24.42
CA ALA A 236 -10.66 8.32 -23.19
C ALA A 236 -10.59 9.85 -23.38
N PRO A 237 -11.69 10.60 -23.16
CA PRO A 237 -11.64 12.05 -23.24
C PRO A 237 -10.59 12.49 -22.23
N ALA A 238 -9.51 13.11 -22.72
CA ALA A 238 -8.57 13.74 -21.81
C ALA A 238 -9.42 14.71 -20.97
N SER A 239 -9.44 14.51 -19.66
CA SER A 239 -10.13 15.37 -18.69
C SER A 239 -9.61 16.82 -18.77
N HIS A 240 -8.56 17.05 -19.55
CA HIS A 240 -8.13 18.36 -20.04
C HIS A 240 -8.54 18.57 -21.51
N PRO A 241 -9.21 19.70 -21.83
CA PRO A 241 -9.55 20.09 -23.20
C PRO A 241 -8.28 20.50 -23.97
N SER A 242 -7.49 19.53 -24.38
CA SER A 242 -6.37 19.77 -25.29
C SER A 242 -6.90 19.89 -26.72
N LEU A 243 -6.62 21.07 -27.29
CA LEU A 243 -6.64 21.52 -28.68
C LEU A 243 -7.09 20.52 -29.77
N PRO A 244 -7.88 20.98 -30.77
CA PRO A 244 -8.40 20.16 -31.86
C PRO A 244 -7.26 19.45 -32.60
N THR A 245 -7.15 18.14 -32.39
CA THR A 245 -6.26 17.27 -33.17
C THR A 245 -6.90 17.04 -34.55
N ASP A 246 -6.17 17.45 -35.58
CA ASP A 246 -6.53 17.36 -37.00
C ASP A 246 -7.00 15.93 -37.39
N HIS A 247 -8.21 15.84 -37.93
CA HIS A 247 -9.05 14.63 -38.08
C HIS A 247 -8.60 13.66 -39.20
N GLY A 248 -7.30 13.48 -39.43
CA GLY A 248 -6.77 12.82 -40.63
C GLY A 248 -6.28 11.37 -40.48
N ALA A 249 -6.24 10.79 -39.29
CA ALA A 249 -5.68 9.45 -39.07
C ALA A 249 -6.51 8.66 -38.03
N GLU A 250 -7.65 8.14 -38.47
CA GLU A 250 -8.55 7.31 -37.65
C GLU A 250 -8.20 5.81 -37.66
N ASP A 251 -7.27 5.40 -38.52
CA ASP A 251 -6.95 3.99 -38.68
C ASP A 251 -5.73 3.60 -37.83
N GLU A 252 -5.90 2.60 -36.97
CA GLU A 252 -4.86 1.92 -36.19
C GLU A 252 -4.48 2.56 -34.83
N TYR A 253 -5.50 2.89 -34.02
CA TYR A 253 -5.30 2.86 -32.57
C TYR A 253 -5.31 1.41 -32.10
N ASP A 254 -4.13 0.77 -32.19
CA ASP A 254 -3.89 -0.51 -31.52
C ASP A 254 -4.39 -0.41 -30.09
N SER A 255 -5.33 -1.32 -29.75
CA SER A 255 -5.88 -1.40 -28.41
C SER A 255 -4.72 -1.53 -27.44
N VAL A 256 -4.56 -0.54 -26.55
CA VAL A 256 -3.49 -0.55 -25.57
C VAL A 256 -3.74 -1.73 -24.64
N LEU A 257 -2.88 -2.75 -24.73
CA LEU A 257 -2.97 -3.97 -23.92
C LEU A 257 -2.00 -3.88 -22.74
N PRO A 258 -2.33 -4.52 -21.60
CA PRO A 258 -1.35 -4.68 -20.54
C PRO A 258 -0.15 -5.51 -21.04
N SER A 259 1.01 -5.38 -20.42
CA SER A 259 2.21 -6.13 -20.79
C SER A 259 3.00 -6.57 -19.58
N ALA A 260 3.66 -7.73 -19.72
CA ALA A 260 4.68 -8.18 -18.79
C ALA A 260 5.90 -7.25 -18.83
N PRO A 261 6.70 -7.22 -17.76
CA PRO A 261 8.03 -6.60 -17.80
C PRO A 261 8.91 -7.32 -18.82
N ASP A 262 9.56 -6.54 -19.68
CA ASP A 262 10.53 -7.07 -20.63
C ASP A 262 11.81 -7.44 -19.87
N THR A 263 12.07 -8.75 -19.76
CA THR A 263 13.24 -9.26 -19.04
C THR A 263 14.53 -9.17 -19.85
N ASP A 264 14.44 -8.96 -21.15
CA ASP A 264 15.57 -9.08 -22.07
C ASP A 264 16.27 -7.72 -22.26
N LEU A 265 15.54 -6.62 -22.04
CA LEU A 265 16.05 -5.25 -22.20
C LEU A 265 16.78 -4.68 -20.98
N GLY A 266 16.88 -5.41 -19.87
CA GLY A 266 17.79 -5.16 -18.73
C GLY A 266 17.62 -3.87 -17.92
N ARG A 267 16.97 -2.82 -18.45
CA ARG A 267 16.77 -1.52 -17.77
C ARG A 267 15.32 -1.04 -17.71
N ASP A 268 14.46 -1.47 -18.62
CA ASP A 268 13.05 -1.03 -18.68
C ASP A 268 12.04 -2.16 -18.41
N ALA A 269 12.39 -3.08 -17.50
CA ALA A 269 11.51 -4.16 -17.09
C ALA A 269 10.36 -3.62 -16.22
N ARG A 270 9.30 -3.11 -16.85
CA ARG A 270 8.11 -2.53 -16.18
C ARG A 270 6.85 -3.32 -16.48
N ILE A 271 5.99 -3.53 -15.47
CA ILE A 271 4.63 -3.99 -15.72
C ILE A 271 3.85 -2.85 -16.36
N THR A 272 3.18 -3.11 -17.47
CA THR A 272 2.27 -2.16 -18.09
C THR A 272 0.84 -2.59 -17.80
N TRP A 273 0.08 -1.74 -17.14
CA TRP A 273 -1.32 -1.95 -16.82
C TRP A 273 -2.24 -1.08 -17.68
N THR A 274 -3.49 -1.49 -17.78
CA THR A 274 -4.62 -0.68 -18.23
C THR A 274 -5.67 -0.66 -17.13
N ARG A 275 -6.60 0.30 -17.15
CA ARG A 275 -7.67 0.37 -16.14
C ARG A 275 -8.49 -0.93 -16.08
N ALA A 276 -8.84 -1.47 -17.24
CA ALA A 276 -9.51 -2.76 -17.40
C ALA A 276 -8.72 -3.92 -16.75
N ALA A 277 -7.41 -3.98 -17.01
CA ALA A 277 -6.56 -5.04 -16.46
C ALA A 277 -6.40 -4.93 -14.93
N VAL A 278 -6.37 -3.73 -14.37
CA VAL A 278 -6.33 -3.52 -12.91
C VAL A 278 -7.65 -3.98 -12.26
N LEU A 279 -8.79 -3.64 -12.86
CA LEU A 279 -10.11 -4.08 -12.40
C LEU A 279 -10.29 -5.59 -12.46
N ASP A 280 -9.90 -6.20 -13.57
CA ASP A 280 -9.93 -7.66 -13.74
C ASP A 280 -9.01 -8.35 -12.73
N PHE A 281 -7.78 -7.83 -12.54
CA PHE A 281 -6.84 -8.36 -11.55
C PHE A 281 -7.39 -8.24 -10.12
N TRP A 282 -8.00 -7.11 -9.76
CA TRP A 282 -8.66 -6.94 -8.46
C TRP A 282 -9.77 -7.96 -8.26
N THR A 283 -10.63 -8.14 -9.26
CA THR A 283 -11.72 -9.12 -9.25
C THR A 283 -11.18 -10.55 -9.12
N PHE A 284 -10.08 -10.87 -9.81
CA PHE A 284 -9.38 -12.14 -9.70
C PHE A 284 -8.91 -12.40 -8.26
N LEU A 285 -8.30 -11.41 -7.59
CA LEU A 285 -7.84 -11.55 -6.20
C LEU A 285 -9.01 -11.78 -5.24
N LEU A 286 -10.13 -11.09 -5.42
CA LEU A 286 -11.34 -11.30 -4.60
C LEU A 286 -11.94 -12.70 -4.82
N ARG A 287 -12.01 -13.17 -6.06
CA ARG A 287 -12.48 -14.54 -6.37
C ARG A 287 -11.56 -15.59 -5.75
N MET A 288 -10.25 -15.40 -5.85
CA MET A 288 -9.25 -16.28 -5.23
C MET A 288 -9.43 -16.32 -3.69
N GLN A 289 -9.63 -15.17 -3.06
CA GLN A 289 -9.90 -15.07 -1.63
C GLN A 289 -11.19 -15.80 -1.22
N GLN A 290 -12.28 -15.62 -1.97
CA GLN A 290 -13.57 -16.28 -1.73
C GLN A 290 -13.50 -17.80 -1.91
N ALA A 291 -12.66 -18.27 -2.82
CA ALA A 291 -12.47 -19.69 -3.09
C ALA A 291 -11.70 -20.43 -1.98
N LYS A 292 -11.00 -19.70 -1.09
CA LYS A 292 -10.27 -20.22 0.08
C LYS A 292 -9.14 -21.24 -0.22
N TYR A 293 -8.76 -21.42 -1.48
CA TYR A 293 -7.70 -22.36 -1.87
C TYR A 293 -6.30 -21.88 -1.50
N THR A 294 -6.10 -20.58 -1.28
CA THR A 294 -4.80 -19.98 -0.92
C THR A 294 -4.63 -19.80 0.59
N GLY A 295 -5.44 -20.48 1.39
CA GLY A 295 -5.47 -20.27 2.84
C GLY A 295 -6.06 -18.91 3.23
N PRO A 296 -5.85 -18.48 4.49
CA PRO A 296 -6.41 -17.23 4.99
C PRO A 296 -5.74 -16.02 4.34
N THR A 297 -6.35 -15.52 3.26
CA THR A 297 -5.82 -14.39 2.48
C THR A 297 -6.64 -13.13 2.72
N ALA A 298 -5.99 -11.99 2.94
CA ALA A 298 -6.61 -10.66 2.90
C ALA A 298 -6.01 -9.84 1.76
N VAL A 299 -6.81 -8.93 1.19
CA VAL A 299 -6.39 -8.12 0.04
C VAL A 299 -6.64 -6.66 0.36
N SER A 300 -5.72 -5.79 -0.04
CA SER A 300 -5.89 -4.35 0.13
C SER A 300 -5.29 -3.55 -1.01
N PHE A 301 -5.93 -2.46 -1.40
CA PHE A 301 -5.42 -1.47 -2.32
C PHE A 301 -4.91 -0.24 -1.57
N HIS A 302 -3.75 0.26 -1.95
CA HIS A 302 -3.09 1.41 -1.34
C HIS A 302 -2.80 2.43 -2.46
N PRO A 303 -3.64 3.47 -2.61
CA PRO A 303 -3.39 4.52 -3.58
C PRO A 303 -2.17 5.35 -3.16
N ALA A 304 -1.46 5.90 -4.14
CA ALA A 304 -0.40 6.86 -3.90
C ALA A 304 -0.99 8.10 -3.18
N SER A 305 -0.28 8.60 -2.18
CA SER A 305 -0.63 9.88 -1.56
C SER A 305 -0.57 10.98 -2.63
N PRO A 306 -1.60 11.83 -2.77
CA PRO A 306 -1.60 12.91 -3.76
C PRO A 306 -0.50 13.95 -3.52
N ASP A 307 0.12 13.93 -2.34
CA ASP A 307 1.16 14.87 -1.95
C ASP A 307 2.43 14.15 -1.45
N PRO A 308 3.20 13.54 -2.35
CA PRO A 308 4.47 12.94 -1.96
C PRO A 308 5.51 14.02 -1.60
N MET A 309 5.37 15.26 -2.11
CA MET A 309 6.34 16.33 -1.91
C MET A 309 6.22 17.01 -0.55
N ARG A 310 5.02 17.18 0.04
CA ARG A 310 4.89 17.72 1.40
C ARG A 310 5.44 16.79 2.48
N SER A 311 5.51 15.48 2.23
CA SER A 311 6.11 14.53 3.18
C SER A 311 7.64 14.52 3.12
N LEU A 312 8.23 14.93 1.99
CA LEU A 312 9.68 14.95 1.76
C LEU A 312 10.34 16.30 2.07
N SER A 313 9.56 17.33 2.43
CA SER A 313 10.13 18.60 2.87
C SER A 313 10.85 18.41 4.20
N LEU A 314 12.17 18.27 4.08
CA LEU A 314 13.21 18.17 5.12
C LEU A 314 13.41 16.75 5.68
N PRO A 315 14.38 15.97 5.14
CA PRO A 315 15.21 15.19 6.04
C PRO A 315 15.69 16.15 7.14
N PRO A 316 15.61 15.81 8.44
CA PRO A 316 16.19 16.64 9.48
C PRO A 316 17.65 16.79 9.12
N SER A 317 18.02 17.98 8.63
CA SER A 317 19.35 18.24 8.15
C SER A 317 20.27 17.94 9.33
N ALA A 318 21.13 16.92 9.20
CA ALA A 318 22.12 16.56 10.21
C ALA A 318 23.09 17.71 10.53
N SER A 319 22.94 18.85 9.83
CA SER A 319 23.61 20.12 10.10
C SER A 319 22.98 20.94 11.24
N ALA A 320 21.73 20.71 11.67
CA ALA A 320 21.08 21.50 12.72
C ALA A 320 21.55 21.17 14.15
N PHE A 321 22.38 20.13 14.33
CA PHE A 321 22.98 19.80 15.64
C PHE A 321 24.43 20.27 15.82
N ARG A 322 24.98 21.03 14.85
CA ARG A 322 26.25 21.73 15.03
C ARG A 322 26.00 23.24 15.00
N SER A 323 26.38 23.91 16.08
CA SER A 323 26.46 25.36 16.27
C SER A 323 25.21 26.07 16.84
N GLN A 324 25.02 25.92 18.14
CA GLN A 324 24.74 27.07 19.03
C GLN A 324 25.25 26.76 20.45
N SER A 325 26.57 26.54 20.58
CA SER A 325 27.25 26.71 21.86
C SER A 325 28.65 27.29 21.63
N ARG A 326 28.71 28.62 21.69
CA ARG A 326 29.88 29.49 21.75
C ARG A 326 29.33 30.73 22.45
N TRP A 327 29.68 31.11 23.67
CA TRP A 327 30.76 30.76 24.57
C TRP A 327 30.22 30.99 25.98
N ASP A 328 30.41 30.05 26.90
CA ASP A 328 30.98 30.42 28.19
C ASP A 328 31.62 29.22 28.85
N ASP A 329 32.67 29.56 29.56
CA ASP A 329 33.81 28.76 29.93
C ASP A 329 33.52 28.02 31.24
N THR A 330 33.51 26.69 31.23
CA THR A 330 33.90 25.94 32.42
C THR A 330 34.30 24.52 32.09
N SER A 331 35.47 24.17 32.61
CA SER A 331 36.22 22.96 32.34
C SER A 331 35.58 21.67 32.85
N ALA A 332 35.98 20.58 32.20
CA ALA A 332 35.83 19.17 32.58
C ALA A 332 34.43 18.56 32.43
N THR A 333 34.30 17.58 31.52
CA THR A 333 33.92 16.18 31.83
C THR A 333 33.88 15.35 30.54
N ILE A 334 34.73 14.31 30.52
CA ILE A 334 34.65 13.02 29.81
C ILE A 334 33.86 13.01 28.48
N SER A 335 34.61 13.06 27.39
CA SER A 335 34.17 12.71 26.04
C SER A 335 33.85 11.21 25.95
N GLN A 336 32.59 10.83 26.15
CA GLN A 336 32.10 9.52 25.75
C GLN A 336 31.82 9.56 24.24
N VAL A 337 32.67 8.87 23.48
CA VAL A 337 32.38 8.56 22.07
C VAL A 337 31.13 7.68 22.06
N PRO A 338 30.03 8.06 21.39
CA PRO A 338 28.87 7.21 21.29
C PRO A 338 29.29 5.88 20.69
N SER A 339 28.96 4.79 21.38
CA SER A 339 29.25 3.43 20.95
C SER A 339 28.68 3.19 19.54
N THR A 340 29.48 2.56 18.68
CA THR A 340 29.18 2.28 17.27
C THR A 340 27.79 1.68 17.03
N GLU A 341 27.26 0.94 18.00
CA GLU A 341 25.95 0.28 17.95
C GLU A 341 24.75 1.25 17.84
N GLU A 342 24.79 2.43 18.48
CA GLU A 342 23.67 3.40 18.40
C GLU A 342 23.57 4.06 17.02
N SER A 343 24.70 4.16 16.32
CA SER A 343 24.75 4.76 14.98
C SER A 343 24.14 3.86 13.91
N GLU A 344 24.30 2.54 14.04
CA GLU A 344 23.72 1.57 13.09
C GLU A 344 22.19 1.48 13.23
N SER A 345 21.67 1.50 14.46
CA SER A 345 20.22 1.50 14.70
C SER A 345 19.53 2.71 14.05
N ARG A 346 20.11 3.92 14.20
CA ARG A 346 19.56 5.14 13.60
C ARG A 346 19.55 5.10 12.07
N ALA A 347 20.60 4.56 11.44
CA ALA A 347 20.67 4.46 9.99
C ALA A 347 19.61 3.49 9.43
N HIS A 348 19.35 2.41 10.16
CA HIS A 348 18.29 1.46 9.82
C HIS A 348 16.90 2.12 9.85
N ASP A 349 16.59 2.87 10.91
CA ASP A 349 15.29 3.54 11.06
C ASP A 349 15.03 4.58 9.96
N LEU A 350 16.07 5.35 9.58
CA LEU A 350 15.97 6.30 8.47
C LEU A 350 15.71 5.61 7.12
N THR A 351 16.37 4.47 6.89
CA THR A 351 16.19 3.67 5.66
C THR A 351 14.76 3.12 5.58
N GLU A 352 14.21 2.63 6.69
CA GLU A 352 12.82 2.19 6.73
C GLU A 352 11.82 3.33 6.54
N ALA A 353 12.05 4.48 7.18
CA ALA A 353 11.21 5.66 7.00
C ALA A 353 11.20 6.12 5.53
N TRP A 354 12.37 6.11 4.88
CA TRP A 354 12.49 6.45 3.46
C TRP A 354 11.74 5.45 2.57
N ARG A 355 11.87 4.15 2.84
CA ARG A 355 11.09 3.11 2.14
C ARG A 355 9.60 3.31 2.33
N LYS A 356 9.12 3.55 3.56
CA LYS A 356 7.69 3.81 3.82
C LYS A 356 7.18 5.01 3.02
N THR A 357 7.96 6.10 2.99
CA THR A 357 7.60 7.32 2.25
C THR A 357 7.52 7.07 0.74
N ARG A 358 8.49 6.33 0.17
CA ARG A 358 8.45 5.96 -1.25
C ARG A 358 7.36 4.95 -1.59
N LEU A 359 7.03 4.03 -0.68
CA LEU A 359 5.90 3.14 -0.89
C LEU A 359 4.59 3.94 -0.93
N GLN A 360 4.47 5.05 -0.20
CA GLN A 360 3.32 5.95 -0.26
C GLN A 360 3.24 6.75 -1.57
N SER A 361 4.32 6.84 -2.37
CA SER A 361 4.27 7.48 -3.69
C SER A 361 3.89 6.52 -4.82
N ALA A 362 3.66 5.24 -4.53
CA ALA A 362 3.24 4.24 -5.50
C ALA A 362 1.80 3.78 -5.22
N ASP A 363 1.06 3.47 -6.27
CA ASP A 363 -0.21 2.75 -6.17
C ASP A 363 0.09 1.25 -6.22
N TYR A 364 -0.36 0.50 -5.22
CA TYR A 364 -0.07 -0.94 -5.15
C TYR A 364 -1.18 -1.72 -4.46
N VAL A 365 -1.22 -3.01 -4.76
CA VAL A 365 -2.06 -3.99 -4.08
C VAL A 365 -1.20 -4.80 -3.11
N LYS A 366 -1.67 -4.95 -1.87
CA LYS A 366 -1.09 -5.84 -0.85
C LYS A 366 -1.95 -7.08 -0.70
N VAL A 367 -1.35 -8.26 -0.80
CA VAL A 367 -2.01 -9.55 -0.57
C VAL A 367 -1.40 -10.22 0.66
N PHE A 368 -2.09 -10.09 1.79
CA PHE A 368 -1.68 -10.66 3.07
C PHE A 368 -2.04 -12.14 3.14
N HIS A 369 -1.10 -12.97 3.59
CA HIS A 369 -1.27 -14.42 3.69
C HIS A 369 -0.37 -14.98 4.79
N ASP A 370 -0.59 -16.25 5.15
CA ASP A 370 0.32 -16.97 6.04
C ASP A 370 1.59 -17.35 5.28
N ALA A 371 2.72 -17.25 5.96
CA ALA A 371 4.06 -17.51 5.44
C ALA A 371 4.18 -18.85 4.69
N ALA A 372 3.53 -19.91 5.19
CA ALA A 372 3.51 -21.22 4.55
C ALA A 372 2.98 -21.20 3.09
N TYR A 373 2.06 -20.28 2.77
CA TYR A 373 1.44 -20.17 1.44
C TYR A 373 2.23 -19.27 0.48
N THR A 374 3.34 -18.66 0.91
CA THR A 374 4.11 -17.65 0.15
C THR A 374 4.45 -18.10 -1.27
N ARG A 375 5.01 -19.32 -1.41
CA ARG A 375 5.44 -19.86 -2.70
C ARG A 375 4.25 -20.18 -3.60
N TYR A 376 3.18 -20.71 -3.00
CA TYR A 376 1.96 -21.08 -3.72
C TYR A 376 1.24 -19.87 -4.28
N LEU A 377 1.07 -18.84 -3.45
CA LEU A 377 0.46 -17.59 -3.86
C LEU A 377 1.31 -16.89 -4.95
N ARG A 378 2.64 -16.97 -4.86
CA ARG A 378 3.52 -16.43 -5.89
C ARG A 378 3.30 -17.09 -7.26
N ASN A 379 3.15 -18.41 -7.30
CA ASN A 379 2.82 -19.16 -8.52
C ASN A 379 1.46 -18.72 -9.10
N ILE A 380 0.45 -18.53 -8.24
CA ILE A 380 -0.88 -18.09 -8.67
C ILE A 380 -0.82 -16.68 -9.27
N LEU A 381 -0.10 -15.76 -8.63
CA LEU A 381 0.08 -14.40 -9.13
C LEU A 381 0.82 -14.39 -10.48
N ASP A 382 1.83 -15.24 -10.69
CA ASP A 382 2.52 -15.37 -11.98
C ASP A 382 1.67 -16.06 -13.06
N ALA A 383 0.73 -16.93 -12.64
CA ALA A 383 -0.20 -17.61 -13.53
C ALA A 383 -1.40 -16.76 -13.95
N TYR A 384 -1.68 -15.65 -13.26
CA TYR A 384 -2.73 -14.70 -13.61
C TYR A 384 -2.61 -14.27 -15.08
N TRP A 385 -3.75 -14.25 -15.76
CA TRP A 385 -3.86 -13.80 -17.13
C TRP A 385 -5.06 -12.86 -17.29
N PHE A 386 -4.87 -11.81 -18.05
CA PHE A 386 -5.90 -10.87 -18.50
C PHE A 386 -6.46 -11.35 -19.84
N GLY A 387 -7.79 -11.38 -19.96
CA GLY A 387 -8.51 -11.74 -21.18
C GLY A 387 -9.10 -10.51 -21.85
N ALA A 388 -8.50 -10.05 -22.95
CA ALA A 388 -8.90 -8.82 -23.65
C ALA A 388 -10.29 -8.88 -24.34
N GLY A 389 -11.01 -10.00 -24.28
CA GLY A 389 -12.28 -10.21 -24.98
C GLY A 389 -13.54 -10.03 -24.12
N HIS A 390 -13.43 -9.64 -22.85
CA HIS A 390 -14.58 -9.67 -21.94
C HIS A 390 -15.39 -8.36 -21.88
N GLU A 391 -14.91 -7.28 -22.52
CA GLU A 391 -15.52 -5.94 -22.41
C GLU A 391 -16.46 -5.56 -23.57
N GLY A 392 -16.59 -6.39 -24.60
CA GLY A 392 -17.57 -6.17 -25.67
C GLY A 392 -18.82 -7.00 -25.42
N GLU A 393 -19.98 -6.34 -25.28
CA GLU A 393 -21.24 -7.05 -25.53
C GLU A 393 -21.15 -7.71 -26.91
N PRO A 394 -21.50 -9.00 -27.03
CA PRO A 394 -21.41 -9.70 -28.31
C PRO A 394 -22.27 -8.96 -29.33
N LYS A 395 -21.63 -8.39 -30.36
CA LYS A 395 -22.36 -7.79 -31.47
C LYS A 395 -23.17 -8.90 -32.16
N PRO A 396 -24.49 -8.74 -32.32
CA PRO A 396 -25.36 -9.81 -32.83
C PRO A 396 -25.04 -10.23 -34.27
N ASP A 397 -24.29 -9.43 -35.02
CA ASP A 397 -23.98 -9.68 -36.43
C ASP A 397 -22.73 -10.55 -36.65
N ASP A 398 -21.90 -10.78 -35.62
CA ASP A 398 -20.68 -11.62 -35.67
C ASP A 398 -20.92 -13.04 -35.12
N ALA A 399 -22.13 -13.57 -35.28
CA ALA A 399 -22.54 -14.87 -34.75
C ALA A 399 -21.84 -16.09 -35.40
N MET A 400 -20.91 -15.89 -36.33
CA MET A 400 -20.20 -16.98 -37.03
C MET A 400 -18.75 -17.24 -36.62
N ASP A 401 -18.11 -16.42 -35.76
CA ASP A 401 -16.74 -16.66 -35.26
C ASP A 401 -16.64 -16.50 -33.73
N VAL A 402 -17.64 -17.05 -33.02
CA VAL A 402 -17.85 -16.87 -31.56
C VAL A 402 -16.79 -17.61 -30.70
N ASP A 403 -15.97 -18.48 -31.27
CA ASP A 403 -15.12 -19.42 -30.51
C ASP A 403 -13.64 -19.08 -30.46
N ARG A 404 -13.18 -17.91 -30.94
CA ARG A 404 -11.78 -17.52 -30.80
C ARG A 404 -11.56 -16.79 -29.47
N PRO A 405 -11.02 -17.46 -28.42
CA PRO A 405 -10.64 -16.75 -27.21
C PRO A 405 -9.60 -15.69 -27.55
N GLY A 406 -9.87 -14.43 -27.16
CA GLY A 406 -8.93 -13.33 -27.32
C GLY A 406 -7.56 -13.66 -26.69
N PRO A 407 -6.51 -12.90 -27.07
CA PRO A 407 -5.16 -13.14 -26.58
C PRO A 407 -5.12 -13.11 -25.04
N LYS A 408 -4.59 -14.18 -24.44
CA LYS A 408 -4.37 -14.26 -22.98
C LYS A 408 -3.02 -13.65 -22.65
N ILE A 409 -3.04 -12.55 -21.93
CA ILE A 409 -1.84 -11.80 -21.56
C ILE A 409 -1.52 -12.10 -20.10
N LYS A 410 -0.25 -12.24 -19.72
CA LYS A 410 0.17 -12.41 -18.33
C LYS A 410 0.94 -11.19 -17.85
N PRO A 411 0.27 -10.14 -17.33
CA PRO A 411 0.95 -8.88 -16.96
C PRO A 411 2.03 -9.06 -15.89
N LEU A 412 1.89 -10.07 -15.04
CA LEU A 412 2.83 -10.35 -13.94
C LEU A 412 3.93 -11.34 -14.30
N ARG A 413 3.98 -11.84 -15.54
CA ARG A 413 4.98 -12.83 -15.96
C ARG A 413 6.39 -12.26 -15.83
N GLY A 414 7.20 -12.84 -14.96
CA GLY A 414 8.59 -12.42 -14.77
C GLY A 414 8.77 -11.11 -13.98
N ALA A 415 7.67 -10.51 -13.50
CA ALA A 415 7.73 -9.42 -12.54
C ALA A 415 8.45 -9.86 -11.27
N ARG A 416 9.18 -8.97 -10.62
CA ARG A 416 9.85 -9.19 -9.33
C ARG A 416 9.04 -8.49 -8.26
N LEU A 417 8.36 -9.24 -7.41
CA LEU A 417 7.46 -8.69 -6.40
C LEU A 417 8.18 -8.63 -5.05
N ALA A 418 7.88 -7.62 -4.24
CA ALA A 418 8.40 -7.54 -2.88
C ALA A 418 7.49 -8.29 -1.91
N LEU A 419 8.07 -9.09 -1.01
CA LEU A 419 7.40 -9.71 0.11
C LEU A 419 7.73 -8.93 1.39
N LEU A 420 6.71 -8.58 2.17
CA LEU A 420 6.85 -7.86 3.43
C LEU A 420 6.48 -8.75 4.62
N ASP A 421 7.06 -8.47 5.79
CA ASP A 421 6.59 -9.02 7.06
C ASP A 421 5.33 -8.31 7.57
N ASP A 422 4.83 -8.75 8.73
CA ASP A 422 3.68 -8.19 9.44
C ASP A 422 3.87 -6.72 9.84
N ARG A 423 5.12 -6.26 9.97
CA ARG A 423 5.50 -4.87 10.27
C ARG A 423 5.69 -4.02 9.01
N GLY A 424 5.49 -4.59 7.83
CA GLY A 424 5.66 -3.92 6.55
C GLY A 424 7.14 -3.73 6.14
N ARG A 425 8.07 -4.48 6.75
CA ARG A 425 9.48 -4.49 6.37
C ARG A 425 9.71 -5.46 5.23
N GLY A 426 10.55 -5.09 4.28
CA GLY A 426 10.90 -5.97 3.16
C GLY A 426 11.64 -7.21 3.66
N LEU A 427 11.14 -8.39 3.29
CA LEU A 427 11.79 -9.68 3.52
C LEU A 427 12.64 -10.09 2.32
N LEU A 428 12.02 -10.15 1.15
CA LEU A 428 12.65 -10.58 -0.09
C LEU A 428 11.99 -9.95 -1.32
N VAL A 429 12.68 -10.00 -2.45
CA VAL A 429 12.14 -9.71 -3.79
C VAL A 429 12.21 -10.98 -4.63
N TRP A 430 11.08 -11.40 -5.20
CA TRP A 430 10.96 -12.65 -5.96
C TRP A 430 10.31 -12.49 -7.32
#